data_AF-A0A661QCM2-F1
#
_entry.id   AF-A0A661QCM2-F1
#
_cell.length_a   1.000
_cell.length_b   1.000
_cell.length_c   1.000
_cell.angle_alpha   90.00
_cell.angle_beta   90.00
_cell.angle_gamma   90.00
#
_symmetry.space_group_name_H-M   'P 1'
#
loop_
_entity.id
_entity.type
_entity.pdbx_description
1 polymer ?
#
loop_
_entity_poly.entity_id
_entity_poly.type
_entity_poly.pdbx_seq_one_letter_code
_entity_poly.pdbx_strand_id
1 'polypeptide(L)' 'MPRFHYEAVDKDGRRIVGSAEAPSKEALLASFRSHGLVLVKWLDQARGR' A
#
# COMPACT_ATOMS: atom_id res chain seq x y z
N MET A 1 0.57 -15.60 -1.50
CA MET A 1 0.00 -14.57 -0.60
C MET A 1 -0.79 -13.58 -1.45
N PRO A 2 -1.87 -12.95 -0.96
CA PRO A 2 -2.60 -11.96 -1.74
C PRO A 2 -1.71 -10.75 -2.08
N ARG A 3 -1.95 -10.16 -3.25
CA ARG A 3 -1.28 -8.93 -3.70
C ARG A 3 -2.23 -7.75 -3.51
N PHE A 4 -1.74 -6.71 -2.85
CA PHE A 4 -2.49 -5.48 -2.61
C PHE A 4 -1.87 -4.34 -3.40
N HIS A 5 -2.70 -3.55 -4.08
CA HIS A 5 -2.29 -2.33 -4.75
C HIS A 5 -2.62 -1.13 -3.87
N TYR A 6 -1.72 -0.15 -3.83
CA TYR A 6 -1.81 0.94 -2.89
C TYR A 6 -1.23 2.22 -3.45
N GLU A 7 -1.66 3.31 -2.83
CA GLU A 7 -1.05 4.61 -2.91
C GLU A 7 -0.59 5.01 -1.51
N ALA A 8 0.67 5.38 -1.39
CA ALA A 8 1.31 5.81 -0.15
C ALA A 8 2.10 7.09 -0.38
N VAL A 9 2.54 7.72 0.70
CA VAL A 9 3.45 8.86 0.71
C VAL A 9 4.65 8.50 1.59
N ASP A 10 5.85 8.82 1.15
CA ASP A 10 7.06 8.66 1.96
C ASP A 10 7.31 9.86 2.90
N LYS A 11 8.34 9.74 3.73
CA LYS A 11 8.77 10.80 4.66
C LYS A 11 9.08 12.16 4.01
N ASP A 12 9.41 12.18 2.72
CA ASP A 12 9.77 13.38 1.96
C ASP A 12 8.53 13.96 1.24
N GLY A 13 7.34 13.40 1.49
CA GLY A 13 6.09 13.82 0.86
C GLY A 13 5.89 13.28 -0.56
N ARG A 14 6.76 12.39 -1.03
CA ARG A 14 6.67 11.82 -2.37
C ARG A 14 5.60 10.74 -2.42
N ARG A 15 4.67 10.88 -3.37
CA ARG A 15 3.64 9.89 -3.65
C ARG A 15 4.23 8.65 -4.32
N ILE A 16 3.88 7.49 -3.80
CA ILE A 16 4.29 6.17 -4.28
C ILE A 16 3.04 5.37 -4.60
N VAL A 17 2.94 4.89 -5.83
CA VAL A 17 1.91 3.94 -6.26
C VAL A 17 2.59 2.61 -6.47
N GLY A 18 2.12 1.56 -5.78
CA GLY A 18 2.80 0.29 -5.75
C GLY A 18 1.86 -0.90 -5.56
N SER A 19 2.46 -2.08 -5.57
CA SER A 19 1.79 -3.30 -5.14
C SER A 19 2.75 -4.20 -4.39
N ALA A 20 2.27 -4.88 -3.36
CA ALA A 20 3.08 -5.79 -2.56
C ALA A 20 2.27 -7.02 -2.15
N GLU A 21 2.96 -8.13 -1.95
CA GLU A 21 2.39 -9.35 -1.38
C GLU A 21 2.49 -9.31 0.14
N ALA A 22 1.39 -9.64 0.80
CA ALA A 22 1.30 -9.68 2.26
C ALA A 22 0.23 -10.68 2.68
N PRO A 23 0.26 -11.20 3.92
CA PRO A 23 -0.77 -12.12 4.38
C PRO A 23 -2.11 -11.39 4.62
N SER A 24 -2.10 -10.08 4.87
CA SER A 24 -3.29 -9.22 5.01
C SER A 24 -2.96 -7.74 4.75
N LYS A 25 -3.98 -6.87 4.66
CA LYS A 25 -3.81 -5.41 4.55
C LYS A 25 -3.12 -4.84 5.79
N GLU A 26 -3.45 -5.36 6.97
CA GLU A 26 -2.87 -4.95 8.26
C GLU A 26 -1.37 -5.29 8.33
N ALA A 27 -0.99 -6.48 7.84
CA ALA A 27 0.41 -6.87 7.77
C ALA A 27 1.22 -5.98 6.81
N LEU A 28 0.62 -5.57 5.69
CA LEU A 28 1.23 -4.62 4.77
C LEU A 28 1.34 -3.20 5.37
N LEU A 29 0.32 -2.75 6.10
CA LEU A 29 0.38 -1.47 6.82
C LEU A 29 1.45 -1.45 7.91
N ALA A 30 1.66 -2.58 8.60
CA ALA A 30 2.74 -2.71 9.56
C ALA A 30 4.12 -2.54 8.88
N SER A 31 4.30 -3.06 7.67
CA SER A 31 5.55 -2.88 6.91
C SER A 31 5.73 -1.45 6.41
N PHE A 32 4.67 -0.68 6.16
CA PHE A 32 4.79 0.72 5.76
C PHE A 32 5.49 1.55 6.84
N ARG A 33 5.16 1.31 8.12
CA ARG A 33 5.80 2.00 9.24
C ARG A 33 7.31 1.78 9.28
N SER A 34 7.80 0.58 8.99
CA SER A 34 9.25 0.31 8.96
C SER A 34 9.97 0.94 7.78
N HIS A 35 9.25 1.29 6.71
CA HIS A 35 9.80 1.91 5.49
C HIS A 35 9.56 3.43 5.43
N GLY A 36 9.00 4.04 6.48
CA GLY A 36 8.67 5.47 6.48
C GLY A 36 7.57 5.82 5.48
N LEU A 37 6.66 4.89 5.21
CA LEU A 37 5.52 5.08 4.32
C LEU A 37 4.25 5.31 5.13
N VAL A 38 3.36 6.14 4.59
CA VAL A 38 2.00 6.37 5.08
C VAL A 38 1.03 6.01 3.97
N LEU A 39 0.08 5.11 4.24
CA LEU A 39 -0.96 4.77 3.27
C LEU A 39 -1.89 5.97 3.05
N VAL A 40 -2.14 6.31 1.79
CA VAL A 40 -3.17 7.27 1.37
C VAL A 40 -4.47 6.54 1.09
N LYS A 41 -4.43 5.51 0.21
CA LYS A 41 -5.59 4.69 -0.11
C LYS A 41 -5.20 3.33 -0.67
N TRP A 42 -6.07 2.37 -0.48
CA TRP A 42 -6.03 1.13 -1.25
C TRP A 42 -6.51 1.41 -2.67
N LEU A 43 -5.76 0.87 -3.63
CA LEU A 43 -6.21 0.80 -5.01
C LEU A 43 -6.87 -0.56 -5.14
N ASP A 44 -8.09 -0.69 -4.60
CA ASP A 44 -8.86 -1.90 -4.87
C ASP A 44 -8.93 -2.03 -6.40
N GLN A 45 -8.70 -3.23 -6.92
CA GLN A 45 -9.08 -3.54 -8.30
C GLN A 45 -10.60 -3.46 -8.35
N ALA A 46 -11.14 -2.24 -8.44
CA ALA A 46 -12.49 -1.98 -8.82
C ALA A 46 -12.59 -2.38 -10.29
N ARG A 47 -12.71 -3.69 -10.50
CA ARG A 47 -13.70 -4.35 -11.33
C ARG A 47 -14.27 -3.35 -12.34
N GLY A 48 -13.58 -3.22 -13.47
CA GLY A 48 -14.21 -2.73 -14.68
C GLY A 48 -15.46 -3.58 -14.91
N ARG A 49 -16.61 -2.94 -14.78
CA ARG A 49 -17.89 -3.37 -15.30
C ARG A 49 -18.60 -2.13 -15.81
#